data_AF-A0A3L7JZ65-F1
#
_entry.id   AF-A0A3L7JZ65-F1
#
_cell.length_a   1.000
_cell.length_b   1.000
_cell.length_c   1.000
_cell.angle_alpha   90.00
_cell.angle_beta   90.00
_cell.angle_gamma   90.00
#
_symmetry.space_group_name_H-M   'P 1'
#
loop_
_entity.id
_entity.type
_entity.pdbx_description
1 polymer ?
#
loop_
_entity_poly.entity_id
_entity_poly.type
_entity_poly.pdbx_seq_one_letter_code
_entity_poly.pdbx_strand_id
1 'polypeptide(L)'
;MRWFIVSQSLSLMASSVAFPFYLLFIKNIGSNFSSFGIAYGLFTLSSALVHRLAGRAVDAFGSKLLLGFHAVGMSLIFLFIPNIISLHEVYFFQFLLGLLGSLQKNGEKSYIAKMSEGSNQGRIIGNYHFWTSIYSALAVMGCGMLIDYFTIHVIFYICSLFYFCSGLTLLCMKESNIKKSLKRRTGSSIWMKSGLD
;
A
#
# COMPACT_ATOMS: atom_id res chain seq x y z
N MET A 1 5.19 -0.35 -15.81
CA MET A 1 5.68 0.56 -14.75
C MET A 1 4.83 1.81 -14.58
N ARG A 2 4.44 2.54 -15.64
CA ARG A 2 3.63 3.78 -15.52
C ARG A 2 2.36 3.63 -14.66
N TRP A 3 1.50 2.65 -14.97
CA TRP A 3 0.27 2.38 -14.20
C TRP A 3 0.53 1.99 -12.74
N PHE A 4 1.61 1.25 -12.48
CA PHE A 4 2.03 0.95 -11.12
C PHE A 4 2.41 2.22 -10.37
N ILE A 5 3.24 3.08 -10.95
CA ILE A 5 3.62 4.38 -10.34
C ILE A 5 2.38 5.21 -10.04
N VAL A 6 1.41 5.29 -10.98
CA VAL A 6 0.16 6.05 -10.76
C VAL A 6 -0.65 5.49 -9.60
N SER A 7 -0.90 4.18 -9.58
CA SER A 7 -1.62 3.52 -8.49
C SER A 7 -0.93 3.76 -7.14
N GLN A 8 0.38 3.52 -7.06
CA GLN A 8 1.11 3.68 -5.82
C GLN A 8 1.21 5.15 -5.39
N SER A 9 1.30 6.08 -6.33
CA SER A 9 1.27 7.52 -6.02
C SER A 9 -0.06 7.90 -5.38
N LEU A 10 -1.19 7.44 -5.91
CA LEU A 10 -2.51 7.69 -5.31
C LEU A 10 -2.62 7.11 -3.90
N SER A 11 -2.18 5.85 -3.68
CA SER A 11 -2.16 5.24 -2.35
C SER A 11 -1.25 5.98 -1.37
N LEU A 12 -0.06 6.40 -1.83
CA LEU A 12 0.92 7.11 -0.99
C LEU A 12 0.43 8.51 -0.66
N MET A 13 -0.13 9.25 -1.62
CA MET A 13 -0.79 10.54 -1.39
C MET A 13 -1.86 10.43 -0.31
N ALA A 14 -2.77 9.44 -0.42
CA ALA A 14 -3.79 9.20 0.59
C ALA A 14 -3.18 8.94 1.97
N SER A 15 -2.18 8.05 2.06
CA SER A 15 -1.53 7.73 3.34
C SER A 15 -0.79 8.92 3.95
N SER A 16 -0.10 9.71 3.14
CA SER A 16 0.71 10.85 3.58
C SER A 16 -0.18 12.01 4.05
N VAL A 17 -1.28 12.25 3.35
CA VAL A 17 -2.31 13.19 3.79
C VAL A 17 -2.96 12.67 5.07
N ALA A 18 -3.41 11.42 5.09
CA ALA A 18 -4.09 10.84 6.23
C ALA A 18 -3.28 10.90 7.53
N PHE A 19 -1.98 10.64 7.49
CA PHE A 19 -1.15 10.47 8.69
C PHE A 19 -1.26 11.62 9.72
N PRO A 20 -0.96 12.89 9.38
CA PRO A 20 -1.08 14.00 10.33
C PRO A 20 -2.52 14.23 10.82
N PHE A 21 -3.52 14.09 9.93
CA PHE A 21 -4.91 14.35 10.29
C PHE A 21 -5.54 13.22 11.09
N TYR A 22 -5.15 11.97 10.85
CA TYR A 22 -5.55 10.83 11.66
C TYR A 22 -5.00 10.93 13.09
N LEU A 23 -3.77 11.43 13.25
CA LEU A 23 -3.21 11.72 14.57
C LEU A 23 -4.05 12.76 15.32
N LEU A 24 -4.43 13.86 14.65
CA LEU A 24 -5.31 14.89 15.21
C LEU A 24 -6.70 14.34 15.55
N PHE A 25 -7.26 13.50 14.67
CA PHE A 25 -8.56 12.86 14.87
C PHE A 25 -8.57 11.98 16.12
N ILE A 26 -7.59 11.11 16.30
CA ILE A 26 -7.49 10.27 17.50
C ILE A 26 -7.29 11.13 18.76
N LYS A 27 -6.56 12.25 18.67
CA LYS A 27 -6.38 13.17 19.81
C LYS A 27 -7.67 13.80 20.29
N ASN A 28 -8.62 14.02 19.39
CA ASN A 28 -9.93 14.53 19.77
C ASN A 28 -10.81 13.46 20.45
N ILE A 29 -10.53 12.16 20.22
CA ILE A 29 -11.26 11.03 20.81
C ILE A 29 -10.61 10.56 22.12
N GLY A 30 -9.28 10.53 22.18
CA GLY A 30 -8.49 10.02 23.29
C GLY A 30 -7.71 11.12 24.01
N SER A 31 -7.78 11.14 25.34
CA SER A 31 -7.21 12.22 26.16
C SER A 31 -5.80 11.95 26.70
N ASN A 32 -5.24 10.74 26.54
CA ASN A 32 -3.95 10.37 27.15
C ASN A 32 -2.97 9.73 26.16
N PHE A 33 -1.66 9.91 26.42
CA PHE A 33 -0.57 9.37 25.59
C PHE A 33 -0.57 7.84 25.51
N SER A 34 -1.04 7.15 26.56
CA SER A 34 -1.12 5.69 26.60
C SER A 34 -2.05 5.13 25.54
N SER A 35 -3.21 5.76 25.33
CA SER A 35 -4.18 5.33 24.30
C SER A 35 -3.59 5.44 22.89
N PHE A 36 -2.78 6.46 22.61
CA PHE A 36 -2.06 6.55 21.33
C PHE A 36 -0.99 5.47 21.19
N GLY A 37 -0.20 5.24 22.25
CA GLY A 37 0.82 4.19 22.27
C GLY A 37 0.21 2.82 21.99
N ILE A 38 -0.94 2.52 22.60
CA ILE A 38 -1.69 1.28 22.37
C ILE A 38 -2.23 1.22 20.94
N ALA A 39 -2.83 2.30 20.43
CA ALA A 39 -3.35 2.37 19.05
C ALA A 39 -2.25 2.07 18.01
N TYR A 40 -1.10 2.75 18.13
CA TYR A 40 0.02 2.55 17.21
C TYR A 40 0.71 1.19 17.44
N GLY A 41 0.82 0.74 18.70
CA GLY A 41 1.28 -0.59 19.06
C GLY A 41 0.44 -1.68 18.41
N LEU A 42 -0.88 -1.55 18.43
CA LEU A 42 -1.80 -2.50 17.81
C LEU A 42 -1.67 -2.52 16.29
N PHE A 43 -1.51 -1.37 15.65
CA PHE A 43 -1.20 -1.26 14.22
C PHE A 43 0.10 -2.00 13.86
N THR A 44 1.17 -1.76 14.61
CA THR A 44 2.48 -2.39 14.35
C THR A 44 2.47 -3.88 14.63
N LEU A 45 1.84 -4.32 15.72
CA LEU A 45 1.71 -5.72 16.10
C LEU A 45 0.89 -6.51 15.07
N SER A 46 -0.27 -5.98 14.67
CA SER A 46 -1.11 -6.61 13.64
C SER A 46 -0.39 -6.68 12.29
N SER A 47 0.32 -5.62 11.88
CA SER A 47 1.15 -5.64 10.68
C SER A 47 2.27 -6.69 10.77
N ALA A 48 2.93 -6.82 11.92
CA ALA A 48 3.99 -7.80 12.13
C ALA A 48 3.51 -9.24 11.97
N LEU A 49 2.34 -9.57 12.54
CA LEU A 49 1.73 -10.90 12.42
C LEU A 49 1.41 -11.24 10.96
N VAL A 50 0.88 -10.27 10.20
CA VAL A 50 0.49 -10.51 8.81
C VAL A 50 1.67 -10.45 7.85
N HIS A 51 2.76 -9.74 8.14
CA HIS A 51 3.90 -9.63 7.23
C HIS A 51 4.41 -10.99 6.71
N ARG A 52 4.51 -12.01 7.59
CA ARG A 52 4.95 -13.36 7.20
C ARG A 52 3.95 -14.06 6.27
N LEU A 53 2.65 -13.90 6.55
CA LEU A 53 1.58 -14.48 5.73
C LEU A 53 1.45 -13.76 4.39
N ALA A 54 1.52 -12.42 4.41
CA ALA A 54 1.49 -11.57 3.23
C ALA A 54 2.66 -11.88 2.29
N GLY A 55 3.86 -12.14 2.81
CA GLY A 55 5.00 -12.58 2.00
C GLY A 55 4.69 -13.87 1.21
N ARG A 56 4.14 -14.89 1.88
CA ARG A 56 3.70 -16.12 1.19
C ARG A 56 2.55 -15.87 0.21
N ALA A 57 1.61 -14.99 0.56
CA ALA A 57 0.48 -14.64 -0.28
C ALA A 57 0.93 -13.91 -1.56
N VAL A 58 2.00 -13.10 -1.51
CA VAL A 58 2.61 -12.50 -2.70
C VAL A 58 3.11 -13.58 -3.66
N ASP A 59 3.75 -14.62 -3.14
CA ASP A 59 4.30 -15.70 -3.98
C ASP A 59 3.18 -16.57 -4.59
N ALA A 60 2.09 -16.78 -3.84
CA ALA A 60 0.95 -17.58 -4.29
C ALA A 60 -0.01 -16.85 -5.24
N PHE A 61 -0.36 -15.60 -4.92
CA PHE A 61 -1.42 -14.84 -5.61
C PHE A 61 -0.90 -13.65 -6.42
N GLY A 62 0.37 -13.27 -6.25
CA GLY A 62 0.99 -12.16 -6.95
C GLY A 62 0.79 -10.80 -6.28
N SER A 63 1.75 -9.90 -6.50
CA SER A 63 1.77 -8.55 -5.93
C SER A 63 0.55 -7.71 -6.30
N LYS A 64 0.06 -7.84 -7.55
CA LYS A 64 -1.08 -7.07 -8.05
C LYS A 64 -2.33 -7.31 -7.20
N LEU A 65 -2.60 -8.56 -6.87
CA LEU A 65 -3.82 -8.93 -6.15
C LEU A 65 -3.76 -8.45 -4.69
N LEU A 66 -2.62 -8.55 -4.02
CA LEU A 66 -2.45 -8.01 -2.66
C LEU A 66 -2.58 -6.48 -2.61
N LEU A 67 -2.00 -5.78 -3.58
CA LEU A 67 -2.13 -4.33 -3.70
C LEU A 67 -3.58 -3.91 -3.98
N GLY A 68 -4.32 -4.72 -4.74
CA GLY A 68 -5.75 -4.52 -4.96
C GLY A 68 -6.56 -4.67 -3.67
N PHE A 69 -6.34 -5.74 -2.89
CA PHE A 69 -7.00 -5.91 -1.59
C PHE A 69 -6.65 -4.80 -0.60
N HIS A 70 -5.39 -4.37 -0.59
CA HIS A 70 -4.99 -3.20 0.19
C HIS A 70 -5.78 -1.95 -0.24
N ALA A 71 -5.79 -1.61 -1.53
CA ALA A 71 -6.45 -0.41 -2.03
C ALA A 71 -7.96 -0.39 -1.71
N VAL A 72 -8.67 -1.50 -1.96
CA VAL A 72 -10.10 -1.61 -1.65
C VAL A 72 -10.35 -1.56 -0.14
N GLY A 73 -9.58 -2.31 0.64
CA GLY A 73 -9.73 -2.32 2.09
C GLY A 73 -9.47 -0.94 2.72
N MET A 74 -8.44 -0.24 2.26
CA MET A 74 -8.13 1.11 2.73
C MET A 74 -9.21 2.11 2.33
N SER A 75 -9.73 2.02 1.09
CA SER A 75 -10.85 2.84 0.66
C SER A 75 -12.06 2.70 1.60
N LEU A 76 -12.43 1.45 1.94
CA LEU A 76 -13.52 1.19 2.88
C LEU A 76 -13.20 1.72 4.28
N ILE A 77 -12.02 1.43 4.83
CA ILE A 77 -11.62 1.93 6.15
C ILE A 77 -11.75 3.46 6.22
N PHE A 78 -11.17 4.16 5.24
CA PHE A 78 -11.18 5.62 5.21
C PHE A 78 -12.57 6.22 5.00
N LEU A 79 -13.50 5.48 4.39
CA LEU A 79 -14.90 5.87 4.30
C LEU A 79 -15.59 5.83 5.68
N PHE A 80 -15.20 4.89 6.55
CA PHE A 80 -15.81 4.71 7.87
C PHE A 80 -15.11 5.46 9.00
N ILE A 81 -13.83 5.82 8.87
CA ILE A 81 -13.07 6.58 9.90
C ILE A 81 -13.84 7.80 10.44
N PRO A 82 -14.48 8.64 9.61
CA PRO A 82 -15.27 9.78 10.07
C PRO A 82 -16.33 9.47 11.15
N ASN A 83 -16.83 8.24 11.19
CA ASN A 83 -17.92 7.83 12.10
C ASN A 83 -17.40 7.26 13.42
N ILE A 84 -16.09 7.17 13.61
CA ILE A 84 -15.47 6.67 14.84
C ILE A 84 -15.70 7.69 15.95
N ILE A 85 -16.30 7.24 17.05
CA ILE A 85 -16.61 8.09 18.22
C ILE A 85 -15.96 7.57 19.51
N SER A 86 -15.43 6.35 19.50
CA SER A 86 -14.87 5.70 20.68
C SER A 86 -13.45 5.16 20.47
N LEU A 87 -12.70 5.02 21.57
CA LEU A 87 -11.35 4.44 21.53
C LEU A 87 -11.33 2.97 21.09
N HIS A 88 -12.38 2.20 21.42
CA HIS A 88 -12.47 0.80 21.03
C HIS A 88 -12.55 0.65 19.50
N GLU A 89 -13.32 1.52 18.84
CA GLU A 89 -13.38 1.59 17.38
C GLU A 89 -12.03 2.02 16.79
N VAL A 90 -11.34 3.01 17.38
CA VAL A 90 -9.98 3.38 16.97
C VAL A 90 -9.04 2.17 16.99
N TYR A 91 -9.09 1.35 18.05
CA TYR A 91 -8.27 0.14 18.15
C TYR A 91 -8.63 -0.90 17.10
N PHE A 92 -9.92 -1.12 16.86
CA PHE A 92 -10.39 -2.00 15.80
C PHE A 92 -9.88 -1.56 14.41
N PHE A 93 -10.02 -0.27 14.08
CA PHE A 93 -9.53 0.26 12.82
C PHE A 93 -8.00 0.24 12.73
N GLN A 94 -7.26 0.49 13.83
CA GLN A 94 -5.80 0.36 13.84
C GLN A 94 -5.33 -1.06 13.56
N PHE A 95 -6.02 -2.05 14.12
CA PHE A 95 -5.77 -3.45 13.80
C PHE A 95 -5.96 -3.70 12.30
N LEU A 96 -7.08 -3.28 11.71
CA LEU A 96 -7.35 -3.45 10.28
C LEU A 96 -6.33 -2.71 9.38
N LEU A 97 -5.97 -1.47 9.75
CA LEU A 97 -4.94 -0.68 9.07
C LEU A 97 -3.60 -1.41 9.07
N GLY A 98 -3.23 -2.08 10.17
CA GLY A 98 -2.00 -2.87 10.25
C GLY A 98 -2.04 -4.09 9.34
N LEU A 99 -3.16 -4.82 9.30
CA LEU A 99 -3.33 -5.95 8.38
C LEU A 99 -3.13 -5.51 6.92
N LEU A 100 -3.86 -4.46 6.49
CA LEU A 100 -3.81 -3.97 5.12
C LEU A 100 -2.46 -3.31 4.78
N GLY A 101 -1.85 -2.61 5.73
CA GLY A 101 -0.53 -2.00 5.55
C GLY A 101 0.57 -3.02 5.29
N SER A 102 0.44 -4.21 5.87
CA SER A 102 1.37 -5.32 5.60
C SER A 102 1.25 -5.87 4.17
N LEU A 103 0.02 -5.90 3.60
CA LEU A 103 -0.24 -6.31 2.22
C LEU A 103 0.40 -5.33 1.23
N GLN A 104 0.23 -4.03 1.48
CA GLN A 104 0.85 -2.96 0.71
C GLN A 104 2.36 -3.10 0.66
N LYS A 105 3.01 -3.11 1.84
CA LYS A 105 4.49 -3.15 1.93
C LYS A 105 5.08 -4.38 1.22
N ASN A 106 4.46 -5.55 1.39
CA ASN A 106 4.95 -6.78 0.74
C ASN A 106 4.67 -6.78 -0.77
N GLY A 107 3.47 -6.39 -1.19
CA GLY A 107 3.08 -6.32 -2.59
C GLY A 107 3.97 -5.34 -3.37
N GLU A 108 4.14 -4.13 -2.84
CA GLU A 108 4.96 -3.07 -3.42
C GLU A 108 6.42 -3.51 -3.57
N LYS A 109 7.05 -3.97 -2.48
CA LYS A 109 8.45 -4.41 -2.50
C LYS A 109 8.69 -5.55 -3.48
N SER A 110 7.81 -6.55 -3.50
CA SER A 110 7.93 -7.68 -4.43
C SER A 110 7.75 -7.24 -5.89
N TYR A 111 6.81 -6.33 -6.17
CA TYR A 111 6.61 -5.83 -7.52
C TYR A 111 7.82 -5.02 -8.01
N ILE A 112 8.34 -4.12 -7.17
CA ILE A 112 9.53 -3.32 -7.48
C ILE A 112 10.74 -4.23 -7.69
N ALA A 113 10.95 -5.20 -6.80
CA ALA A 113 12.04 -6.17 -6.92
C ALA A 113 12.03 -6.86 -8.29
N LYS A 114 10.87 -7.43 -8.68
CA LYS A 114 10.68 -8.10 -9.98
C LYS A 114 10.89 -7.18 -11.18
N MET A 115 10.48 -5.92 -11.09
CA MET A 115 10.67 -4.94 -12.18
C MET A 115 12.11 -4.40 -12.25
N SER A 116 12.83 -4.48 -11.15
CA SER A 116 14.21 -4.00 -11.04
C SER A 116 15.24 -5.10 -11.28
N GLU A 117 14.88 -6.31 -11.69
CA GLU A 117 15.86 -7.38 -11.97
C GLU A 117 16.80 -6.99 -13.13
N GLY A 118 18.11 -6.91 -12.86
CA GLY A 118 19.15 -6.61 -13.86
C GLY A 118 20.00 -5.39 -13.54
N SER A 119 20.60 -4.77 -14.56
CA SER A 119 21.36 -3.53 -14.41
C SER A 119 20.43 -2.33 -14.24
N ASN A 120 20.86 -1.30 -13.51
CA ASN A 120 20.10 -0.06 -13.21
C ASN A 120 18.99 -0.17 -12.14
N GLN A 121 19.04 -1.16 -11.23
CA GLN A 121 18.04 -1.31 -10.15
C GLN A 121 17.86 -0.01 -9.35
N GLY A 122 18.97 0.62 -8.95
CA GLY A 122 18.96 1.88 -8.19
C GLY A 122 18.28 3.02 -8.94
N ARG A 123 18.43 3.11 -10.27
CA ARG A 123 17.77 4.15 -11.09
C ARG A 123 16.26 3.93 -11.17
N ILE A 124 15.80 2.68 -11.29
CA ILE A 124 14.37 2.35 -11.33
C ILE A 124 13.71 2.65 -9.99
N ILE A 125 14.33 2.19 -8.89
CA ILE A 125 13.85 2.41 -7.52
C ILE A 125 13.87 3.92 -7.20
N GLY A 126 14.95 4.61 -7.56
CA GLY A 126 15.09 6.06 -7.37
C GLY A 126 14.01 6.85 -8.11
N ASN A 127 13.77 6.55 -9.40
CA ASN A 127 12.72 7.21 -10.17
C ASN A 127 11.32 6.92 -9.61
N TYR A 128 11.06 5.70 -9.16
CA TYR A 128 9.81 5.36 -8.48
C TYR A 128 9.58 6.23 -7.24
N HIS A 129 10.56 6.27 -6.32
CA HIS A 129 10.45 7.06 -5.10
C HIS A 129 10.36 8.56 -5.36
N PHE A 130 11.09 9.08 -6.35
CA PHE A 130 11.03 10.48 -6.74
C PHE A 130 9.61 10.91 -7.08
N TRP A 131 8.94 10.20 -8.00
CA TRP A 131 7.57 10.55 -8.41
C TRP A 131 6.56 10.36 -7.28
N THR A 132 6.59 9.24 -6.57
CA THR A 132 5.64 9.01 -5.48
C THR A 132 5.80 10.04 -4.35
N SER A 133 7.03 10.48 -4.07
CA SER A 133 7.31 11.48 -3.04
C SER A 133 6.87 12.88 -3.47
N ILE A 134 7.10 13.28 -4.72
CA ILE A 134 6.60 14.55 -5.25
C ILE A 134 5.09 14.64 -5.12
N TYR A 135 4.36 13.61 -5.60
CA TYR A 135 2.91 13.62 -5.53
C TYR A 135 2.40 13.64 -4.08
N SER A 136 3.03 12.88 -3.18
CA SER A 136 2.67 12.86 -1.77
C SER A 136 2.93 14.21 -1.10
N ALA A 137 4.07 14.86 -1.37
CA ALA A 137 4.39 16.17 -0.83
C ALA A 137 3.39 17.24 -1.30
N LEU A 138 3.10 17.27 -2.61
CA LEU A 138 2.09 18.19 -3.17
C LEU A 138 0.71 17.95 -2.56
N ALA A 139 0.31 16.70 -2.36
CA ALA A 139 -0.96 16.36 -1.72
C ALA A 139 -1.03 16.84 -0.28
N VAL A 140 0.01 16.60 0.52
CA VAL A 140 0.07 17.03 1.93
C VAL A 140 0.07 18.56 2.04
N MET A 141 0.88 19.25 1.23
CA MET A 141 0.93 20.71 1.21
C MET A 141 -0.42 21.31 0.79
N GLY A 142 -1.00 20.81 -0.31
CA GLY A 142 -2.31 21.27 -0.79
C GLY A 142 -3.42 21.01 0.21
N CYS A 143 -3.46 19.82 0.82
CA CYS A 143 -4.44 19.49 1.86
C CYS A 143 -4.26 20.36 3.11
N GLY A 144 -3.01 20.64 3.52
CA GLY A 144 -2.71 21.51 4.66
C GLY A 144 -3.17 22.95 4.46
N MET A 145 -3.12 23.48 3.24
CA MET A 145 -3.66 24.80 2.92
C MET A 145 -5.20 24.83 2.88
N LEU A 146 -5.82 23.71 2.55
CA LEU A 146 -7.26 23.61 2.38
C LEU A 146 -7.99 23.24 3.67
N ILE A 147 -7.32 22.64 4.65
CA ILE A 147 -8.01 22.06 5.81
C ILE A 147 -8.72 23.09 6.70
N ASP A 148 -8.26 24.33 6.75
CA ASP A 148 -8.92 25.38 7.53
C ASP A 148 -10.31 25.72 6.98
N TYR A 149 -10.62 25.33 5.73
CA TYR A 149 -11.90 25.55 5.08
C TYR A 149 -12.84 24.34 5.13
N PHE A 150 -12.36 23.19 5.59
CA PHE A 150 -13.12 21.93 5.57
C PHE A 150 -13.11 21.25 6.94
N THR A 151 -14.08 20.36 7.15
CA THR A 151 -14.01 19.46 8.31
C THR A 151 -12.95 18.39 8.08
N ILE A 152 -12.36 17.90 9.17
CA ILE A 152 -11.39 16.79 9.12
C ILE A 152 -11.95 15.54 8.44
N HIS A 153 -13.28 15.34 8.51
CA HIS A 153 -13.98 14.24 7.87
C HIS A 153 -13.83 14.24 6.33
N VAL A 154 -13.83 15.41 5.69
CA VAL A 154 -13.69 15.55 4.24
C VAL A 154 -12.35 14.96 3.76
N ILE A 155 -11.29 15.13 4.53
CA ILE A 155 -9.97 14.58 4.19
C ILE A 155 -10.03 13.05 4.12
N PHE A 156 -10.71 12.40 5.05
CA PHE A 156 -10.80 10.95 5.06
C PHE A 156 -11.63 10.44 3.87
N TYR A 157 -12.67 11.15 3.45
CA TYR A 157 -13.40 10.83 2.21
C TYR A 157 -12.54 11.01 0.95
N ILE A 158 -11.72 12.06 0.87
CA ILE A 158 -10.76 12.25 -0.23
C ILE A 158 -9.73 11.12 -0.25
N CYS A 159 -9.18 10.75 0.91
CA CYS A 159 -8.26 9.61 1.03
C CYS A 159 -8.94 8.30 0.56
N SER A 160 -10.20 8.08 0.95
CA SER A 160 -10.99 6.93 0.50
C SER A 160 -11.11 6.88 -1.02
N LEU A 161 -11.39 8.03 -1.66
CA LEU A 161 -11.45 8.15 -3.12
C LEU A 161 -10.10 7.89 -3.78
N PHE A 162 -9.00 8.41 -3.23
CA PHE A 162 -7.65 8.14 -3.77
C PHE A 162 -7.27 6.67 -3.67
N TYR A 163 -7.59 6.00 -2.57
CA TYR A 163 -7.41 4.55 -2.45
C TYR A 163 -8.28 3.77 -3.45
N PHE A 164 -9.53 4.18 -3.64
CA PHE A 164 -10.41 3.58 -4.65
C PHE A 164 -9.83 3.71 -6.06
N CYS A 165 -9.43 4.93 -6.45
CA CYS A 165 -8.78 5.21 -7.74
C CYS A 165 -7.45 4.45 -7.90
N SER A 166 -6.69 4.28 -6.82
CA SER A 166 -5.49 3.43 -6.82
C SER A 166 -5.82 1.98 -7.19
N GLY A 167 -6.88 1.42 -6.60
CA GLY A 167 -7.37 0.08 -6.95
C GLY A 167 -7.80 -0.02 -8.41
N LEU A 168 -8.55 0.97 -8.92
CA LEU A 168 -9.00 1.00 -10.32
C LEU A 168 -7.83 1.09 -11.31
N THR A 169 -6.86 1.97 -11.06
CA THR A 169 -5.67 2.11 -11.92
C THR A 169 -4.81 0.86 -11.91
N LEU A 170 -4.82 0.10 -10.82
CA LEU A 170 -4.16 -1.20 -10.75
C LEU A 170 -4.81 -2.24 -11.68
N LEU A 171 -6.14 -2.19 -11.91
CA LEU A 171 -6.81 -3.09 -12.86
C LEU A 171 -6.25 -2.94 -14.28
N CYS A 172 -5.93 -1.71 -14.69
CA CYS A 172 -5.31 -1.39 -15.97
C CYS A 172 -3.86 -1.93 -16.12
N MET A 173 -3.24 -2.38 -15.02
CA MET A 173 -1.91 -2.96 -15.06
C MET A 173 -1.94 -4.37 -15.67
N LYS A 174 -1.26 -4.57 -16.79
CA LYS A 174 -1.12 -5.91 -17.41
C LYS A 174 -0.19 -6.76 -16.55
N GLU A 175 -0.64 -7.96 -16.19
CA GLU A 175 0.15 -8.91 -15.41
C GLU A 175 1.34 -9.38 -16.26
N SER A 176 2.57 -9.25 -15.75
CA SER A 176 3.73 -9.76 -16.47
C SER A 176 3.67 -11.29 -16.46
N ASN A 177 3.62 -11.90 -17.66
CA ASN A 177 3.48 -13.34 -17.84
C ASN A 177 4.73 -14.10 -17.36
N ILE A 178 4.81 -14.41 -16.06
CA ILE A 178 5.85 -15.29 -15.48
C ILE A 178 5.78 -16.71 -16.07
N LYS A 179 4.64 -17.13 -16.62
CA LYS A 179 4.47 -18.44 -17.26
C LYS A 179 5.40 -18.68 -18.46
N LYS A 180 5.94 -17.65 -19.13
CA LYS A 180 6.88 -17.82 -20.26
C LYS A 180 8.34 -18.10 -19.85
N SER A 181 8.80 -17.66 -18.67
CA SER A 181 10.21 -17.88 -18.26
C SER A 181 10.43 -19.27 -17.66
N LEU A 182 9.45 -19.82 -16.93
CA LEU A 182 9.49 -21.16 -16.36
C LEU A 182 9.42 -22.26 -17.44
N LYS A 183 8.61 -22.07 -18.49
CA LYS A 183 8.53 -23.02 -19.64
C LYS A 183 9.80 -23.00 -20.51
N ARG A 184 10.52 -21.87 -20.57
CA ARG A 184 11.81 -21.77 -21.28
C ARG A 184 12.95 -22.46 -20.53
N ARG A 185 12.97 -22.38 -19.18
CA ARG A 185 13.98 -23.07 -18.33
C ARG A 185 13.82 -24.59 -18.31
N THR A 186 12.58 -25.10 -18.29
CA THR A 186 12.33 -26.56 -18.38
C THR A 186 12.49 -27.10 -19.80
N GLY A 187 12.21 -26.29 -20.83
CA GLY A 187 12.46 -26.65 -22.23
C GLY A 187 13.95 -26.72 -22.59
N SER A 188 14.82 -25.88 -22.01
CA SER A 188 16.25 -25.89 -22.32
C SER A 188 17.06 -26.94 -21.57
N SER A 189 16.60 -27.39 -20.39
CA SER A 189 17.33 -28.42 -19.61
C SER A 189 17.19 -29.83 -20.20
N ILE A 190 16.24 -30.06 -21.10
CA ILE A 190 16.00 -31.36 -21.73
C ILE A 190 16.97 -31.60 -22.91
N TRP A 191 17.41 -30.54 -23.60
CA TRP A 191 18.32 -30.66 -24.76
C TRP A 191 19.82 -30.70 -24.40
N MET A 192 20.20 -30.31 -23.18
CA MET A 192 21.61 -30.38 -22.75
C MET A 192 22.03 -31.76 -22.20
N LYS A 193 21.09 -32.72 -22.07
CA LYS A 193 21.38 -34.07 -21.56
C LYS A 193 21.36 -35.17 -22.63
N SER A 194 21.19 -34.85 -23.91
CA SER A 194 21.09 -35.85 -24.99
C SER A 194 22.20 -35.75 -26.05
N GLY A 195 23.33 -35.08 -25.73
CA GLY A 195 24.46 -34.89 -26.65
C GLY A 195 25.81 -35.37 -26.11
N LEU A 196 25.78 -36.20 -25.08
CA LEU A 196 26.94 -36.85 -24.48
C LEU A 196 26.58 -38.31 -24.23
N ASP A 197 26.45 -39.08 -25.31
CA ASP A 197 26.59 -40.54 -25.35
C ASP A 197 26.94 -40.93 -26.80
#